data_AF-A0A2S4L6M6-F1
#
_entry.id   AF-A0A2S4L6M6-F1
#
_cell.length_a   1.000
_cell.length_b   1.000
_cell.length_c   1.000
_cell.angle_alpha   90.00
_cell.angle_beta   90.00
_cell.angle_gamma   90.00
#
_symmetry.space_group_name_H-M   'P 1'
#
loop_
_entity.id
_entity.type
_entity.pdbx_description
1 polymer ?
#
loop_
_entity_poly.entity_id
_entity_poly.type
_entity_poly.pdbx_seq_one_letter_code
_entity_poly.pdbx_strand_id
1 'polypeptide(L)'
;RDLARLGALFNDGLARFGGPFLAGAAFTAVDAFYAPAASRCETYGLELEGPAREHVKRLLGHRAVRAWIEQGIREAEREPYHEDDCVRGRKVLEDLAKTDASL
;
A
#
# COMPACT_ATOMS: atom_id res chain seq x y z
N ARG A 1 15.25 5.51 -9.40
CA ARG A 1 15.54 6.81 -8.72
C ARG A 1 14.49 7.10 -7.65
N ASP A 2 13.20 6.98 -7.96
CA ASP A 2 12.14 7.38 -7.01
C ASP A 2 11.99 6.44 -5.82
N LEU A 3 12.14 5.12 -6.03
CA LEU A 3 12.09 4.13 -4.95
C LEU A 3 13.20 4.34 -3.91
N ALA A 4 14.43 4.66 -4.35
CA ALA A 4 15.53 4.99 -3.46
C ALA A 4 15.26 6.25 -2.63
N ARG A 5 14.63 7.26 -3.24
CA ARG A 5 14.21 8.49 -2.53
C ARG A 5 13.12 8.20 -1.50
N LEU A 6 12.16 7.34 -1.83
CA LEU A 6 11.12 6.90 -0.90
C LEU A 6 11.72 6.17 0.30
N GLY A 7 12.62 5.21 0.05
CA GLY A 7 13.33 4.50 1.11
C GLY A 7 14.15 5.43 2.01
N ALA A 8 14.86 6.40 1.43
CA ALA A 8 15.60 7.40 2.18
C ALA A 8 14.69 8.26 3.08
N LEU A 9 13.53 8.69 2.57
CA LEU A 9 12.56 9.46 3.34
C LEU A 9 11.99 8.67 4.53
N PHE A 10 11.65 7.41 4.32
CA PHE A 10 11.16 6.55 5.41
C PHE A 10 12.24 6.30 6.45
N ASN A 11 13.46 5.99 6.02
CA ASN A 11 14.58 5.80 6.94
C ASN A 11 14.88 7.07 7.76
N ASP A 12 14.84 8.25 7.15
CA ASP A 12 15.01 9.53 7.86
C ASP A 12 13.91 9.75 8.90
N GLY A 13 12.63 9.57 8.53
CA GLY A 13 11.52 9.69 9.48
C GLY A 13 11.65 8.72 10.66
N LEU A 14 11.92 7.44 10.38
CA LEU A 14 12.10 6.42 11.41
C LEU A 14 13.27 6.75 12.34
N ALA A 15 14.41 7.18 11.79
CA ALA A 15 15.59 7.54 12.58
C ALA A 15 15.36 8.81 13.41
N ARG A 16 14.75 9.84 12.81
CA ARG A 16 14.53 11.15 13.42
C ARG A 16 13.51 11.11 14.56
N PHE A 17 12.44 10.33 14.41
CA PHE A 17 11.34 10.29 15.37
C PHE A 17 11.32 9.03 16.24
N GLY A 18 12.28 8.12 16.04
CA GLY A 18 12.46 6.91 16.87
C GLY A 18 11.56 5.73 16.50
N GLY A 19 10.68 5.89 15.49
CA GLY A 19 9.77 4.83 15.04
C GLY A 19 8.77 4.37 16.11
N PRO A 20 8.00 3.29 15.85
CA PRO A 20 8.03 2.44 14.66
C PRO A 20 7.26 3.01 13.44
N PHE A 21 6.65 4.18 13.60
CA PHE A 21 5.94 4.93 12.55
C PHE A 21 6.71 6.20 12.18
N LEU A 22 6.35 6.82 11.05
CA LEU A 22 7.13 7.92 10.46
C LEU A 22 7.18 9.18 11.32
N ALA A 23 6.27 9.32 12.28
CA ALA A 23 6.22 10.43 13.24
C ALA A 23 6.35 9.96 14.71
N GLY A 24 6.92 8.77 14.94
CA GLY A 24 7.23 8.25 16.28
C GLY A 24 6.43 7.01 16.65
N ALA A 25 6.03 6.92 17.93
CA ALA A 25 5.54 5.67 18.52
C ALA A 25 4.17 5.20 17.99
N ALA A 26 3.33 6.13 17.53
CA ALA A 26 1.94 5.89 17.16
C ALA A 26 1.69 6.09 15.67
N PHE A 27 0.69 5.39 15.14
CA PHE A 27 0.20 5.60 13.78
C PHE A 27 -0.47 6.97 13.66
N THR A 28 -0.12 7.73 12.61
CA THR A 28 -0.61 9.09 12.38
C THR A 28 -1.07 9.31 10.94
N ALA A 29 -1.56 10.53 10.67
CA ALA A 29 -1.87 10.97 9.30
C ALA A 29 -0.67 10.87 8.35
N VAL A 30 0.57 10.98 8.84
CA VAL A 30 1.77 10.84 8.01
C VAL A 30 1.87 9.41 7.45
N ASP A 31 1.63 8.41 8.28
CA ASP A 31 1.65 7.01 7.86
C ASP A 31 0.47 6.69 6.93
N ALA A 32 -0.72 7.19 7.26
CA ALA A 32 -1.92 7.04 6.43
C ALA A 32 -1.72 7.63 5.01
N PHE A 33 -1.05 8.78 4.91
CA PHE A 33 -0.74 9.42 3.64
C PHE A 33 0.15 8.53 2.74
N TYR A 34 1.05 7.74 3.33
CA TYR A 34 1.93 6.83 2.59
C TYR A 34 1.34 5.43 2.36
N ALA A 35 0.16 5.11 2.87
CA ALA A 35 -0.48 3.80 2.66
C ALA A 35 -0.66 3.45 1.16
N PRO A 36 -1.07 4.37 0.25
CA PRO A 36 -1.14 4.08 -1.18
C PRO A 36 0.22 3.82 -1.83
N ALA A 37 1.31 4.42 -1.32
CA ALA A 37 2.65 4.15 -1.84
C ALA A 37 3.15 2.78 -1.37
N ALA A 38 2.90 2.42 -0.11
CA ALA A 38 3.21 1.11 0.45
C ALA A 38 2.45 -0.01 -0.29
N SER A 39 1.16 0.19 -0.61
CA SER A 39 0.37 -0.78 -1.39
C SER A 39 0.95 -1.05 -2.79
N ARG A 40 1.49 -0.01 -3.45
CA ARG A 40 2.19 -0.16 -4.73
C ARG A 40 3.51 -0.93 -4.62
N CYS A 41 4.16 -0.90 -3.46
CA CYS A 41 5.36 -1.69 -3.26
C CYS A 41 5.05 -3.19 -3.37
N GLU A 42 3.94 -3.65 -2.80
CA GLU A 42 3.51 -5.05 -2.92
C GLU A 42 2.96 -5.36 -4.32
N THR A 43 1.99 -4.56 -4.79
CA THR A 43 1.27 -4.86 -6.04
C THR A 43 2.12 -4.75 -7.31
N TYR A 44 3.18 -3.93 -7.30
CA TYR A 44 4.11 -3.80 -8.43
C TYR A 44 5.43 -4.55 -8.20
N GLY A 45 5.59 -5.24 -7.06
CA GLY A 45 6.83 -5.95 -6.72
C GLY A 45 8.04 -5.03 -6.54
N LEU A 46 7.83 -3.83 -5.98
CA LEU A 46 8.91 -2.88 -5.71
C LEU A 46 9.51 -3.16 -4.34
N GLU A 47 10.81 -3.44 -4.31
CA GLU A 47 11.50 -3.81 -3.08
C GLU A 47 12.22 -2.60 -2.45
N LEU A 48 11.90 -2.34 -1.18
CA LEU A 48 12.70 -1.52 -0.29
C LEU A 48 13.56 -2.41 0.60
N GLU A 49 14.60 -1.83 1.19
CA GLU A 49 15.52 -2.51 2.09
C GLU A 49 15.47 -1.93 3.51
N GLY A 50 15.89 -2.74 4.49
CA GLY A 50 16.10 -2.29 5.86
C GLY A 50 14.85 -1.76 6.56
N PRO A 51 14.99 -0.71 7.42
CA PRO A 51 13.88 -0.18 8.21
C PRO A 51 12.68 0.30 7.37
N ALA A 52 12.93 0.86 6.18
CA ALA A 52 11.88 1.27 5.25
C ALA A 52 10.98 0.09 4.83
N ARG A 53 11.58 -1.09 4.53
CA ARG A 53 10.82 -2.31 4.22
C ARG A 53 9.96 -2.76 5.39
N GLU A 54 10.53 -2.75 6.59
CA GLU A 54 9.80 -3.16 7.81
C GLU A 54 8.69 -2.17 8.16
N HIS A 55 8.88 -0.89 7.87
CA HIS A 55 7.82 0.11 7.98
C HIS A 55 6.68 -0.15 6.98
N VAL A 56 6.98 -0.46 5.70
CA VAL A 56 5.94 -0.83 4.71
C VAL A 56 5.12 -2.03 5.19
N LYS A 57 5.78 -3.10 5.66
CA LYS A 57 5.08 -4.27 6.21
C LYS A 57 4.20 -3.90 7.41
N ARG A 58 4.72 -3.10 8.34
CA ARG A 58 3.97 -2.63 9.51
C ARG A 58 2.76 -1.80 9.10
N LEU A 59 2.93 -0.90 8.13
CA LEU A 59 1.90 -0.03 7.63
C LEU A 59 0.76 -0.83 6.99
N LEU A 60 1.09 -1.78 6.11
CA LEU A 60 0.10 -2.67 5.47
C LEU A 60 -0.54 -3.66 6.46
N GLY A 61 0.15 -3.99 7.55
CA GLY A 61 -0.41 -4.79 8.64
C GLY A 61 -1.33 -4.00 9.59
N HIS A 62 -1.31 -2.66 9.54
CA HIS A 62 -2.10 -1.84 10.47
C HIS A 62 -3.60 -1.98 10.19
N ARG A 63 -4.41 -2.18 11.25
CA ARG A 63 -5.86 -2.40 11.17
C ARG A 63 -6.58 -1.39 10.26
N ALA A 64 -6.25 -0.10 10.39
CA ALA A 64 -6.91 0.95 9.61
C ALA A 64 -6.57 0.87 8.10
N VAL A 65 -5.31 0.53 7.78
CA VAL A 65 -4.85 0.40 6.39
C VAL A 65 -5.41 -0.86 5.76
N ARG A 66 -5.44 -1.98 6.49
CA ARG A 66 -6.12 -3.20 6.05
C ARG A 66 -7.59 -2.96 5.75
N ALA A 67 -8.31 -2.31 6.67
CA ALA A 67 -9.72 -1.99 6.46
C ALA A 67 -9.94 -1.08 5.24
N TRP A 68 -9.03 -0.12 5.00
CA TRP A 68 -9.07 0.73 3.81
C TRP A 68 -8.84 -0.07 2.51
N ILE A 69 -7.87 -0.99 2.48
CA ILE A 69 -7.62 -1.88 1.34
C ILE A 69 -8.83 -2.79 1.07
N GLU A 70 -9.36 -3.42 2.12
CA GLU A 70 -10.53 -4.31 2.02
C GLU A 70 -11.78 -3.57 1.55
N GLN A 71 -11.94 -2.29 1.90
CA GLN A 71 -13.02 -1.44 1.37
C GLN A 71 -12.79 -1.11 -0.10
N GLY A 72 -11.57 -0.72 -0.48
CA GLY A 72 -11.23 -0.43 -1.88
C GLY A 72 -11.43 -1.63 -2.81
N ILE A 73 -11.15 -2.84 -2.34
CA ILE A 73 -11.42 -4.08 -3.11
C ILE A 73 -12.93 -4.28 -3.35
N ARG A 74 -13.78 -3.82 -2.42
CA ARG A 74 -15.25 -3.94 -2.49
C ARG A 74 -15.92 -2.77 -3.22
N GLU A 75 -15.18 -1.75 -3.65
CA GLU A 75 -15.75 -0.62 -4.36
C GLU A 75 -16.40 -1.10 -5.67
N ALA A 76 -17.69 -0.79 -5.83
CA ALA A 76 -18.50 -1.21 -6.97
C ALA A 76 -18.59 -0.14 -8.06
N GLU A 77 -18.08 1.06 -7.82
CA GLU A 77 -18.00 2.13 -8.82
C GLU A 77 -16.96 1.75 -9.86
N ARG A 78 -17.37 1.73 -11.13
CA ARG A 78 -16.52 1.37 -12.27
C ARG A 78 -16.58 2.46 -13.32
N GLU A 79 -15.44 2.75 -13.92
CA GLU A 79 -15.34 3.65 -15.08
C GLU A 79 -15.11 2.78 -16.32
N PRO A 80 -16.10 2.61 -17.20
CA PRO A 80 -16.07 1.57 -18.24
C PRO A 80 -14.83 1.60 -19.13
N TYR A 81 -14.32 2.80 -19.44
CA TYR A 81 -13.14 2.94 -20.29
C TYR A 81 -11.88 2.38 -19.62
N HIS A 82 -11.64 2.69 -18.34
CA HIS A 82 -10.49 2.17 -17.60
C HIS A 82 -10.62 0.66 -17.32
N GLU A 83 -11.84 0.14 -17.17
CA GLU A 83 -12.05 -1.31 -17.04
C GLU A 83 -11.65 -2.07 -18.30
N ASP A 84 -12.10 -1.59 -19.46
CA ASP A 84 -11.73 -2.14 -20.75
C ASP A 84 -10.23 -2.00 -21.00
N ASP A 85 -9.63 -0.86 -20.62
CA ASP A 85 -8.19 -0.67 -20.71
C ASP A 85 -7.46 -1.72 -19.89
N CYS A 86 -7.78 -1.90 -18.60
CA CYS A 86 -7.11 -2.82 -17.66
C CYS A 86 -6.92 -4.25 -18.21
N VAL A 87 -7.87 -4.73 -19.01
CA VAL A 87 -7.82 -6.08 -19.61
C VAL A 87 -7.40 -6.10 -21.08
N ARG A 88 -7.23 -4.94 -21.73
CA ARG A 88 -6.88 -4.86 -23.16
C ARG A 88 -5.55 -5.56 -23.46
N GLY A 89 -5.63 -6.70 -24.14
CA GLY A 89 -4.47 -7.54 -24.48
C GLY A 89 -3.80 -8.22 -23.29
N ARG A 90 -4.45 -8.25 -22.12
CA ARG A 90 -3.92 -8.79 -20.86
C ARG A 90 -4.84 -9.89 -20.33
N LYS A 91 -4.25 -10.93 -19.75
CA LYS A 91 -5.00 -11.98 -19.06
C LYS A 91 -5.15 -11.61 -17.58
N VAL A 92 -6.38 -11.58 -17.10
CA VAL A 92 -6.65 -11.48 -15.65
C VAL A 92 -6.26 -12.81 -15.00
N LEU A 93 -5.35 -12.74 -14.02
CA LEU A 93 -4.92 -13.90 -13.24
C LEU A 93 -5.84 -14.15 -12.04
N GLU A 94 -6.27 -13.06 -11.40
CA GLU A 94 -7.14 -13.06 -10.23
C GLU A 94 -7.95 -11.76 -10.22
N ASP A 95 -9.22 -11.84 -9.80
CA ASP A 95 -10.12 -10.70 -9.61
C ASP A 95 -10.58 -10.68 -8.15
N LEU A 96 -9.90 -9.85 -7.34
CA LEU A 96 -10.14 -9.76 -5.89
C LEU A 96 -11.51 -9.19 -5.54
N ALA A 97 -12.16 -8.47 -6.45
CA ALA A 97 -13.50 -7.94 -6.23
C ALA A 97 -14.58 -9.04 -6.32
N LYS A 98 -14.25 -10.18 -6.95
CA LYS A 98 -15.15 -11.32 -7.12
C LYS A 98 -14.90 -12.46 -6.14
N THR A 99 -13.99 -12.31 -5.20
CA THR A 99 -13.79 -13.33 -4.16
C THR A 99 -15.04 -13.40 -3.29
N ASP A 100 -15.69 -14.57 -3.25
CA ASP A 100 -16.91 -14.81 -2.47
C ASP A 100 -16.74 -14.31 -1.03
N ALA A 101 -17.64 -13.41 -0.61
CA ALA A 101 -17.76 -12.95 0.77
C ALA A 101 -18.40 -14.03 1.67
N SER A 102 -17.93 -15.27 1.55
CA SER A 102 -18.35 -16.41 2.36
C SER A 102 -17.34 -16.68 3.47
N LEU A 103 -17.34 -15.82 4.50
CA LEU A 103 -16.88 -16.13 5.87
C LEU A 103 -17.72 -15.35 6.88
#